data_AF-A0A9P9U9I5-F1
#
_entry.id   AF-A0A9P9U9I5-F1
#
_cell.length_a   1.000
_cell.length_b   1.000
_cell.length_c   1.000
_cell.angle_alpha   90.00
_cell.angle_beta   90.00
_cell.angle_gamma   90.00
#
_symmetry.space_group_name_H-M   'P 1'
#
loop_
_entity.id
_entity.type
_entity.pdbx_description
1 polymer ?
#
loop_
_entity_poly.entity_id
_entity_poly.type
_entity_poly.pdbx_seq_one_letter_code
_entity_poly.pdbx_strand_id
1 'polypeptide(L)'
;MSSRIEKRPAKSSVRRQALLIRIEQFGSAGVPCLRCSRRATLCKKLAGSGKCWECVRSSCLCETMDTDTEMAQVFEERARVLHEIEELSDRLIELRKKRDALTAKGQELVGRSMAELEQAEKQAEKQAEKQAETQAEGRAAEPATSSAVVPEFDWSLLDVSDLPASWLHSPSPLAGPGSFGGILPTSQGSSNS
;
A
#
# COMPACT_ATOMS: atom_id res chain seq x y z
N MET A 1 11.24 78.31 -28.88
CA MET A 1 10.32 77.22 -29.28
C MET A 1 10.72 75.96 -28.55
N SER A 2 9.90 75.48 -27.61
CA SER A 2 10.23 74.32 -26.77
C SER A 2 9.98 73.04 -27.56
N SER A 3 11.04 72.35 -27.94
CA SER A 3 10.98 71.04 -28.60
C SER A 3 10.55 69.99 -27.58
N ARG A 4 9.24 69.71 -27.53
CA ARG A 4 8.69 68.59 -26.76
C ARG A 4 9.22 67.29 -27.38
N ILE A 5 10.14 66.63 -26.69
CA ILE A 5 10.70 65.34 -27.11
C ILE A 5 9.60 64.28 -26.95
N GLU A 6 9.08 63.79 -28.07
CA GLU A 6 8.17 62.65 -28.10
C GLU A 6 8.94 61.38 -27.70
N LYS A 7 8.65 60.87 -26.50
CA LYS A 7 9.19 59.58 -26.05
C LYS A 7 8.55 58.47 -26.88
N ARG A 8 9.38 57.68 -27.58
CA ARG A 8 8.91 56.50 -28.33
C ARG A 8 8.16 55.56 -27.38
N PRO A 9 6.96 55.07 -27.76
CA PRO A 9 6.20 54.16 -26.91
C PRO A 9 6.98 52.85 -26.72
N ALA A 10 6.88 52.27 -25.52
CA ALA A 10 7.45 50.98 -25.24
C ALA A 10 6.84 49.89 -26.14
N LYS A 11 7.67 48.93 -26.59
CA LYS A 11 7.25 47.82 -27.47
C LYS A 11 6.05 47.04 -26.90
N SER A 12 5.97 46.91 -25.57
CA SER A 12 4.85 46.26 -24.87
C SER A 12 3.52 47.00 -25.05
N SER A 13 3.54 48.34 -25.03
CA SER A 13 2.36 49.18 -25.25
C SER A 13 1.83 49.01 -26.68
N VAL A 14 2.74 49.01 -27.67
CA VAL A 14 2.37 48.82 -29.08
C VAL A 14 1.77 47.43 -29.33
N ARG A 15 2.37 46.37 -28.78
CA ARG A 15 1.82 45.00 -28.89
C ARG A 15 0.44 44.88 -28.25
N ARG A 16 0.26 45.48 -27.08
CA ARG A 16 -1.01 45.49 -26.35
C ARG A 16 -2.11 46.22 -27.14
N GLN A 17 -1.79 47.37 -27.70
CA GLN A 17 -2.72 48.15 -28.52
C GLN A 17 -3.09 47.40 -29.80
N ALA A 18 -2.12 46.79 -30.48
CA ALA A 18 -2.37 45.94 -31.64
C ALA A 18 -3.29 44.75 -31.31
N LEU A 19 -3.13 44.14 -30.13
CA LEU A 19 -4.01 43.06 -29.67
C LEU A 19 -5.44 43.56 -29.38
N LEU A 20 -5.60 44.72 -28.74
CA LEU A 20 -6.91 45.32 -28.50
C LEU A 20 -7.65 45.58 -29.81
N ILE A 21 -6.97 46.17 -30.80
CA ILE A 21 -7.55 46.42 -32.14
C ILE A 21 -7.99 45.11 -32.78
N ARG A 22 -7.17 44.05 -32.73
CA ARG A 22 -7.55 42.75 -33.28
C ARG A 22 -8.74 42.12 -32.57
N ILE A 23 -8.80 42.17 -31.23
CA ILE A 23 -9.95 41.64 -30.48
C ILE A 23 -11.21 42.48 -30.77
N GLU A 24 -11.06 43.78 -30.95
CA GLU A 24 -12.17 44.66 -31.29
C GLU A 24 -12.73 44.36 -32.67
N GLN A 25 -11.87 44.13 -33.67
CA GLN A 25 -12.26 43.81 -35.04
C GLN A 25 -12.76 42.37 -35.21
N PHE A 26 -12.04 41.39 -34.66
CA PHE A 26 -12.25 39.97 -34.93
C PHE A 26 -12.68 39.14 -33.72
N GLY A 27 -12.75 39.74 -32.53
CA GLY A 27 -13.19 39.04 -31.33
C GLY A 27 -14.69 38.76 -31.32
N SER A 28 -15.08 37.68 -30.67
CA SER A 28 -16.47 37.32 -30.43
C SER A 28 -16.78 37.35 -28.93
N ALA A 29 -18.06 37.51 -28.59
CA ALA A 29 -18.52 37.30 -27.22
C ALA A 29 -18.45 35.79 -26.92
N GLY A 30 -17.75 35.43 -25.84
CA GLY A 30 -17.64 34.03 -25.40
C GLY A 30 -17.97 33.89 -23.93
N VAL A 31 -17.71 32.70 -23.37
CA VAL A 31 -17.85 32.44 -21.93
C VAL A 31 -17.02 33.48 -21.15
N PRO A 32 -17.66 34.23 -20.22
CA PRO A 32 -16.97 35.28 -19.51
C PRO A 32 -15.85 34.72 -18.65
N CYS A 33 -14.68 35.36 -18.69
CA CYS A 33 -13.64 35.10 -17.68
C CYS A 33 -14.15 35.50 -16.28
N LEU A 34 -13.53 34.96 -15.23
CA LEU A 34 -13.96 35.20 -13.84
C LEU A 34 -14.14 36.69 -13.54
N ARG A 35 -13.22 37.53 -14.02
CA ARG A 35 -13.27 38.98 -13.83
C ARG A 35 -14.41 39.67 -14.58
N CYS A 36 -14.65 39.32 -15.85
CA CYS A 36 -15.77 39.85 -16.62
C CYS A 36 -17.09 39.41 -16.02
N SER A 37 -17.18 38.16 -15.55
CA SER A 37 -18.36 37.63 -14.86
C SER A 37 -18.67 38.42 -13.58
N ARG A 38 -17.67 38.65 -12.72
CA ARG A 38 -17.84 39.43 -11.48
C ARG A 38 -18.25 40.89 -11.72
N ARG A 39 -17.81 41.46 -12.84
CA ARG A 39 -18.13 42.86 -13.21
C ARG A 39 -19.38 42.98 -14.08
N ALA A 40 -20.02 41.86 -14.43
CA ALA A 40 -21.11 41.80 -15.40
C ALA A 40 -20.79 42.53 -16.72
N THR A 41 -19.55 42.41 -17.21
CA THR A 41 -19.12 43.02 -18.49
C THR A 41 -19.01 41.99 -19.61
N LEU A 42 -19.24 42.43 -20.85
CA LEU A 42 -19.13 41.59 -22.04
C LEU A 42 -17.68 41.11 -22.22
N CYS A 43 -17.48 39.80 -22.20
CA CYS A 43 -16.17 39.20 -22.39
C CYS A 43 -15.92 38.93 -23.89
N LYS A 44 -15.34 39.90 -24.58
CA LYS A 44 -14.94 39.76 -25.99
C LYS A 44 -13.52 39.17 -26.07
N LYS A 45 -13.35 38.04 -26.76
CA LYS A 45 -12.05 37.34 -26.90
C LYS A 45 -11.76 37.03 -28.37
N LEU A 46 -10.48 37.04 -28.73
CA LEU A 46 -10.00 36.50 -30.01
C LEU A 46 -9.57 35.06 -29.81
N ALA A 47 -9.95 34.16 -30.72
CA ALA A 47 -9.54 32.75 -30.68
C ALA A 47 -8.00 32.63 -30.58
N GLY A 48 -7.52 31.82 -29.64
CA GLY A 48 -6.08 31.60 -29.40
C GLY A 48 -5.32 32.71 -28.66
N SER A 49 -5.94 33.87 -28.37
CA SER A 49 -5.25 34.98 -27.69
C SER A 49 -5.06 34.78 -26.17
N GLY A 50 -5.81 33.85 -25.57
CA GLY A 50 -5.84 33.60 -24.12
C GLY A 50 -6.32 34.76 -23.26
N LYS A 51 -6.64 35.94 -23.83
CA LYS A 51 -7.02 37.15 -23.08
C LYS A 51 -8.20 37.87 -23.72
N CYS A 52 -9.16 38.30 -22.89
CA CYS A 52 -10.27 39.12 -23.33
C CYS A 52 -9.88 40.60 -23.44
N TRP A 53 -10.66 41.35 -24.22
CA TRP A 53 -10.47 42.79 -24.45
C TRP A 53 -10.32 43.57 -23.14
N GLU A 54 -11.19 43.32 -22.15
CA GLU A 54 -11.19 44.04 -20.86
C GLU A 54 -9.95 43.72 -20.02
N CYS A 55 -9.50 42.46 -19.99
CA CYS A 55 -8.27 42.08 -19.28
C CYS A 55 -7.02 42.65 -19.96
N VAL A 56 -6.98 42.65 -21.31
CA VAL A 56 -5.91 43.32 -22.06
C VAL A 56 -5.92 44.82 -21.77
N ARG A 57 -7.09 45.49 -21.77
CA ARG A 57 -7.25 46.93 -21.49
C ARG A 57 -6.98 47.31 -20.04
N SER A 58 -7.10 46.38 -19.11
CA SER A 58 -6.75 46.57 -17.70
C SER A 58 -5.33 46.12 -17.35
N SER A 59 -4.58 45.51 -18.28
CA SER A 59 -3.26 44.90 -18.01
C SER A 59 -3.30 43.84 -16.89
N CYS A 60 -4.39 43.07 -16.78
CA CYS A 60 -4.48 41.99 -15.80
C CYS A 60 -4.54 40.63 -16.49
N LEU A 61 -4.32 39.57 -15.70
CA LEU A 61 -4.49 38.20 -16.16
C LEU A 61 -5.96 37.94 -16.50
N CYS A 62 -6.18 37.17 -17.55
CA CYS A 62 -7.50 36.70 -17.94
C CYS A 62 -7.59 35.26 -17.45
N GLU A 63 -8.24 35.06 -16.31
CA GLU A 63 -8.58 33.72 -15.82
C GLU A 63 -9.76 33.23 -16.67
N THR A 64 -9.43 32.64 -17.81
CA THR A 64 -10.34 31.77 -18.53
C THR A 64 -10.72 30.64 -17.60
N MET A 65 -12.02 30.39 -17.49
CA MET A 65 -12.50 29.11 -16.99
C MET A 65 -12.18 28.13 -18.10
N ASP A 66 -10.93 27.69 -18.22
CA ASP A 66 -10.55 26.58 -19.11
C ASP A 66 -10.99 25.25 -18.46
N THR A 67 -12.22 25.26 -17.97
CA THR A 67 -12.85 24.15 -17.26
C THR A 67 -12.88 22.94 -18.16
N ASP A 68 -13.05 23.10 -19.47
CA ASP A 68 -13.22 21.94 -20.33
C ASP A 68 -11.92 21.13 -20.48
N THR A 69 -10.78 21.79 -20.59
CA THR A 69 -9.48 21.11 -20.66
C THR A 69 -9.04 20.57 -19.30
N GLU A 70 -9.24 21.34 -18.24
CA GLU A 70 -8.91 20.89 -16.88
C GLU A 70 -9.83 19.74 -16.45
N MET A 71 -11.12 19.81 -16.76
CA MET A 71 -12.08 18.73 -16.49
C MET A 71 -11.77 17.49 -17.32
N ALA A 72 -11.37 17.64 -18.59
CA ALA A 72 -10.94 16.50 -19.40
C ALA A 72 -9.73 15.79 -18.76
N GLN A 73 -8.73 16.55 -18.30
CA GLN A 73 -7.58 16.00 -17.56
C GLN A 73 -8.02 15.32 -16.26
N VAL A 74 -8.93 15.92 -15.50
CA VAL A 74 -9.47 15.33 -14.26
C VAL A 74 -10.21 14.03 -14.55
N PHE A 75 -10.99 13.94 -15.64
CA PHE A 75 -11.68 12.72 -16.03
C PHE A 75 -10.70 11.61 -16.48
N GLU A 76 -9.66 11.98 -17.23
CA GLU A 76 -8.62 11.04 -17.65
C GLU A 76 -7.84 10.48 -16.45
N GLU A 77 -7.41 11.34 -15.53
CA GLU A 77 -6.74 10.91 -14.30
C GLU A 77 -7.67 10.07 -13.42
N ARG A 78 -8.96 10.43 -13.31
CA ARG A 78 -9.94 9.61 -12.60
C ARG A 78 -10.08 8.22 -13.24
N ALA A 79 -10.12 8.12 -14.56
CA ALA A 79 -10.19 6.84 -15.25
C ALA A 79 -8.93 6.00 -15.01
N ARG A 80 -7.74 6.62 -15.04
CA ARG A 80 -6.47 5.97 -14.70
C ARG A 80 -6.50 5.39 -13.27
N VAL A 81 -6.91 6.19 -12.29
CA VAL A 81 -6.97 5.73 -10.88
C VAL A 81 -7.96 4.59 -10.70
N LEU A 82 -9.12 4.63 -11.37
CA LEU A 82 -10.09 3.53 -11.29
C LEU A 82 -9.54 2.22 -11.86
N HIS A 83 -8.79 2.30 -12.97
CA HIS A 83 -8.10 1.14 -13.54
C HIS A 83 -7.05 0.56 -12.59
N GLU A 84 -6.22 1.41 -11.97
CA GLU A 84 -5.23 0.97 -10.97
C GLU A 84 -5.90 0.31 -9.75
N ILE A 85 -7.04 0.82 -9.30
CA ILE A 85 -7.83 0.21 -8.22
C ILE A 85 -8.30 -1.19 -8.61
N GLU A 86 -8.79 -1.37 -9.84
CA GLU A 86 -9.24 -2.66 -10.36
C GLU A 86 -8.09 -3.69 -10.40
N GLU A 87 -6.94 -3.32 -10.98
CA GLU A 87 -5.75 -4.19 -11.03
C GLU A 87 -5.25 -4.61 -9.64
N LEU A 88 -5.23 -3.66 -8.70
CA LEU A 88 -4.83 -3.95 -7.32
C LEU A 88 -5.84 -4.86 -6.62
N SER A 89 -7.13 -4.71 -6.92
CA SER A 89 -8.18 -5.56 -6.35
C SER A 89 -8.07 -7.01 -6.84
N ASP A 90 -7.78 -7.21 -8.12
CA ASP A 90 -7.58 -8.54 -8.71
C ASP A 90 -6.33 -9.22 -8.12
N ARG A 91 -5.22 -8.47 -8.02
CA ARG A 91 -4.00 -8.97 -7.39
C ARG A 91 -4.23 -9.38 -5.94
N LEU A 92 -5.04 -8.62 -5.21
CA LEU A 92 -5.39 -8.93 -3.83
C LEU A 92 -6.22 -10.23 -3.74
N ILE A 93 -7.16 -10.44 -4.65
CA ILE A 93 -7.94 -11.69 -4.75
C ILE A 93 -7.01 -12.89 -5.02
N GLU A 94 -6.05 -12.75 -5.95
CA GLU A 94 -5.08 -13.82 -6.22
C GLU A 94 -4.22 -14.17 -5.01
N LEU A 95 -3.73 -13.15 -4.29
CA LEU A 95 -2.94 -13.37 -3.09
C LEU A 95 -3.73 -14.06 -1.99
N ARG A 96 -5.02 -13.73 -1.82
CA ARG A 96 -5.92 -14.44 -0.90
C ARG A 96 -6.08 -15.90 -1.28
N LYS A 97 -6.32 -16.20 -2.56
CA LYS A 97 -6.41 -17.59 -3.05
C LYS A 97 -5.12 -18.38 -2.79
N LYS A 98 -3.95 -17.77 -3.05
CA LYS A 98 -2.64 -18.38 -2.78
C LYS A 98 -2.44 -18.68 -1.29
N ARG A 99 -2.77 -17.72 -0.41
CA ARG A 99 -2.73 -17.92 1.04
C ARG A 99 -3.63 -19.09 1.45
N ASP A 100 -4.87 -19.11 0.99
CA ASP A 100 -5.85 -20.13 1.37
C ASP A 100 -5.41 -21.53 0.91
N ALA A 101 -4.85 -21.63 -0.31
CA ALA A 101 -4.27 -22.87 -0.82
C ALA A 101 -3.08 -23.37 0.02
N LEU A 102 -2.19 -22.45 0.45
CA LEU A 102 -1.06 -22.80 1.31
C LEU A 102 -1.53 -23.22 2.71
N THR A 103 -2.52 -22.54 3.28
CA THR A 103 -3.12 -22.92 4.56
C THR A 103 -3.74 -24.32 4.49
N ALA A 104 -4.52 -24.62 3.43
CA ALA A 104 -5.11 -25.93 3.22
C ALA A 104 -4.04 -27.03 3.11
N LYS A 105 -2.97 -26.78 2.33
CA LYS A 105 -1.84 -27.69 2.21
C LYS A 105 -1.11 -27.90 3.54
N GLY A 106 -0.94 -26.84 4.34
CA GLY A 106 -0.38 -26.93 5.68
C GLY A 106 -1.21 -27.83 6.60
N GLN A 107 -2.54 -27.64 6.59
CA GLN A 107 -3.47 -28.48 7.37
C GLN A 107 -3.44 -29.94 6.91
N GLU A 108 -3.36 -30.20 5.61
CA GLU A 108 -3.25 -31.56 5.06
C GLU A 108 -1.97 -32.26 5.52
N LEU A 109 -0.82 -31.59 5.44
CA LEU A 109 0.46 -32.14 5.89
C LEU A 109 0.46 -32.43 7.40
N VAL A 110 -0.12 -31.54 8.20
CA VAL A 110 -0.27 -31.75 9.64
C VAL A 110 -1.17 -32.96 9.91
N GLY A 111 -2.31 -33.06 9.23
CA GLY A 111 -3.23 -34.19 9.38
C GLY A 111 -2.57 -35.53 9.01
N ARG A 112 -1.82 -35.56 7.91
CA ARG A 112 -1.06 -36.73 7.49
C ARG A 112 0.01 -37.12 8.51
N SER A 113 0.79 -36.15 8.99
CA SER A 113 1.83 -36.39 10.00
C SER A 113 1.25 -36.96 11.30
N MET A 114 0.09 -36.46 11.73
CA MET A 114 -0.58 -36.97 12.94
C MET A 114 -1.10 -38.40 12.75
N ALA A 115 -1.67 -38.71 11.59
CA ALA A 115 -2.13 -40.06 11.26
C ALA A 115 -0.96 -41.06 11.17
N GLU A 116 0.17 -40.64 10.60
CA GLU A 116 1.40 -41.45 10.53
C GLU A 116 1.97 -41.72 11.94
N LEU A 117 1.97 -40.73 12.83
CA LEU A 117 2.38 -40.89 14.23
C LEU A 117 1.47 -41.84 15.00
N GLU A 118 0.15 -41.69 14.89
CA GLU A 118 -0.82 -42.57 15.54
C GLU A 118 -0.69 -44.02 15.05
N GLN A 119 -0.40 -44.20 13.76
CA GLN A 119 -0.14 -45.53 13.20
C GLN A 119 1.15 -46.14 13.75
N ALA A 120 2.22 -45.35 13.87
CA ALA A 120 3.49 -45.80 14.44
C ALA A 120 3.34 -46.19 15.93
N GLU A 121 2.59 -45.41 16.71
CA GLU A 121 2.28 -45.71 18.11
C GLU A 121 1.53 -47.04 18.26
N LYS A 122 0.46 -47.24 17.48
CA LYS A 122 -0.29 -48.51 17.45
C LYS A 122 0.57 -49.70 17.04
N GLN A 123 1.55 -49.50 16.16
CA GLN A 123 2.49 -50.56 15.78
C GLN A 123 3.47 -50.87 16.91
N ALA A 124 3.97 -49.85 17.62
CA ALA A 124 4.84 -50.01 18.76
C ALA A 124 4.15 -50.74 19.91
N GLU A 125 2.88 -50.41 20.22
CA GLU A 125 2.08 -51.12 21.23
C GLU A 125 1.94 -52.61 20.89
N LYS A 126 1.57 -52.93 19.64
CA LYS A 126 1.46 -54.32 19.18
C LYS A 126 2.79 -55.08 19.23
N GLN A 127 3.90 -54.39 18.98
CA GLN A 127 5.23 -54.99 19.11
C GLN A 127 5.60 -55.23 20.57
N ALA A 128 5.30 -54.28 21.45
CA ALA A 128 5.52 -54.42 22.89
C ALA A 128 4.69 -55.56 23.49
N GLU A 129 3.43 -55.72 23.07
CA GLU A 129 2.56 -56.82 23.50
C GLU A 129 3.13 -58.19 23.07
N LYS A 130 3.54 -58.33 21.80
CA LYS A 130 4.19 -59.55 21.31
C LYS A 130 5.51 -59.86 22.03
N GLN A 131 6.31 -58.82 22.32
CA GLN A 131 7.54 -58.98 23.09
C GLN A 131 7.24 -59.43 24.53
N ALA A 132 6.22 -58.88 25.17
CA ALA A 132 5.81 -59.30 26.51
C ALA A 132 5.31 -60.76 26.53
N GLU A 133 4.55 -61.19 25.53
CA GLU A 133 4.07 -62.56 25.40
C GLU A 133 5.22 -63.55 25.19
N THR A 134 6.16 -63.26 24.27
CA THR A 134 7.36 -64.10 24.07
C THR A 134 8.27 -64.14 25.31
N GLN A 135 8.39 -63.05 26.06
CA GLN A 135 9.14 -63.05 27.33
C GLN A 135 8.44 -63.87 28.41
N ALA A 136 7.10 -63.84 28.47
CA ALA A 136 6.33 -64.64 29.42
C ALA A 136 6.50 -66.15 29.15
N GLU A 137 6.48 -66.56 27.88
CA GLU A 137 6.71 -67.96 27.48
C GLU A 137 8.17 -68.40 27.68
N GLY A 138 9.13 -67.51 27.44
CA GLY A 138 10.58 -67.79 27.58
C GLY A 138 11.11 -67.86 29.02
N ARG A 139 10.34 -67.40 30.03
CA ARG A 139 10.84 -67.28 31.42
C ARG A 139 10.86 -68.60 32.21
N ALA A 140 10.50 -69.74 31.61
CA ALA A 140 10.54 -71.04 32.27
C ALA A 140 11.95 -71.68 32.33
N ALA A 141 12.94 -71.16 31.61
CA ALA A 141 14.30 -71.69 31.65
C ALA A 141 15.35 -70.63 31.28
N GLU A 142 15.88 -69.90 32.27
CA GLU A 142 17.32 -69.61 32.42
C GLU A 142 17.60 -68.66 33.61
N PRO A 143 18.76 -68.81 34.28
CA PRO A 143 19.13 -68.08 35.49
C PRO A 143 19.63 -66.65 35.21
N ALA A 144 19.29 -65.76 36.13
CA ALA A 144 19.62 -64.34 36.11
C ALA A 144 21.12 -64.08 36.33
N THR A 145 21.85 -63.75 35.26
CA THR A 145 23.14 -63.03 35.36
C THR A 145 23.41 -62.22 34.09
N SER A 146 23.09 -60.92 34.11
CA SER A 146 23.90 -59.90 33.41
C SER A 146 23.37 -58.51 33.75
N SER A 147 24.05 -57.85 34.69
CA SER A 147 23.86 -56.43 35.02
C SER A 147 24.58 -55.61 33.95
N ALA A 148 23.86 -55.21 32.90
CA ALA A 148 24.37 -54.27 31.92
C ALA A 148 24.27 -52.87 32.51
N VAL A 149 25.41 -52.34 32.96
CA VAL A 149 25.58 -50.95 33.38
C VAL A 149 25.31 -50.06 32.17
N VAL A 150 24.17 -49.37 32.19
CA VAL A 150 23.90 -48.30 31.22
C VAL A 150 24.85 -47.16 31.56
N PRO A 151 25.71 -46.71 30.63
CA PRO A 151 26.59 -45.57 30.89
C PRO A 151 25.71 -44.36 31.19
N GLU A 152 25.94 -43.78 32.38
CA GLU A 152 25.28 -42.57 32.85
C GLU A 152 25.62 -41.43 31.89
N PHE A 153 24.64 -41.05 31.08
CA PHE A 153 24.78 -39.98 30.10
C PHE A 153 24.81 -38.65 30.84
N ASP A 154 25.99 -38.06 30.96
CA ASP A 154 26.21 -36.79 31.66
C ASP A 154 25.80 -35.61 30.76
N TRP A 155 24.64 -35.03 31.05
CA TRP A 155 24.13 -33.82 30.38
C TRP A 155 25.01 -32.59 30.59
N SER A 156 25.93 -32.63 31.55
CA SER A 156 26.86 -31.53 31.84
C SER A 156 27.95 -31.37 30.77
N LEU A 157 28.16 -32.38 29.93
CA LEU A 157 29.12 -32.34 28.81
C LEU A 157 28.55 -31.68 27.54
N LEU A 158 27.26 -31.35 27.51
CA LEU A 158 26.68 -30.55 26.43
C LEU A 158 27.02 -29.08 26.64
N ASP A 159 28.14 -28.65 26.06
CA ASP A 159 28.49 -27.24 25.98
C ASP A 159 27.53 -26.52 25.04
N VAL A 160 26.73 -25.62 25.60
CA VAL A 160 25.77 -24.76 24.89
C VAL A 160 26.47 -23.90 23.83
N SER A 161 27.79 -23.71 23.95
CA SER A 161 28.62 -22.94 23.03
C SER A 161 28.85 -23.63 21.68
N ASP A 162 28.72 -24.97 21.61
CA ASP A 162 28.87 -25.74 20.38
C ASP A 162 27.58 -25.82 19.54
N LEU A 163 26.49 -25.22 20.04
CA LEU A 163 25.26 -25.13 19.26
C LEU A 163 25.44 -24.13 18.11
N PRO A 164 25.13 -24.52 16.87
CA PRO A 164 25.31 -23.66 15.71
C PRO A 164 24.49 -22.38 15.89
N ALA A 165 25.14 -21.23 15.74
CA ALA A 165 24.55 -19.90 15.97
C ALA A 165 23.20 -19.69 15.26
N SER A 166 22.93 -20.41 14.16
CA SER A 166 21.63 -20.45 13.48
C SER A 166 20.44 -20.84 14.37
N TRP A 167 20.65 -21.58 15.47
CA TRP A 167 19.58 -21.99 16.39
C TRP A 167 19.29 -20.93 17.47
N LEU A 168 20.28 -20.08 17.78
CA LEU A 168 20.11 -18.93 18.69
C LEU A 168 19.34 -17.78 18.02
N HIS A 169 19.30 -17.77 16.70
CA HIS A 169 18.41 -16.90 15.94
C HIS A 169 17.05 -17.58 15.78
N SER A 170 16.39 -17.84 16.90
CA SER A 170 14.94 -18.08 16.86
C SER A 170 14.35 -16.85 16.18
N PRO A 171 13.73 -16.96 14.99
CA PRO A 171 13.14 -15.82 14.34
C PRO A 171 12.12 -15.27 15.33
N SER A 172 12.44 -14.12 15.91
CA SER A 172 11.50 -13.41 16.78
C SER A 172 10.17 -13.43 16.06
N PRO A 173 9.08 -13.93 16.68
CA PRO A 173 7.81 -14.01 16.01
C PRO A 173 7.55 -12.62 15.47
N LEU A 174 7.61 -12.50 14.14
CA LEU A 174 7.43 -11.24 13.45
C LEU A 174 6.12 -10.72 14.01
N ALA A 175 6.21 -9.65 14.79
CA ALA A 175 5.08 -8.83 15.11
C ALA A 175 4.47 -8.48 13.76
N GLY A 176 3.38 -9.18 13.42
CA GLY A 176 2.69 -8.96 12.16
C GLY A 176 2.34 -7.48 12.06
N PRO A 177 2.40 -6.88 10.87
CA PRO A 177 1.92 -5.52 10.66
C PRO A 177 0.40 -5.52 10.89
N GLY A 178 -0.04 -5.32 12.13
CA GLY A 178 -1.46 -5.41 12.46
C GLY A 178 -1.88 -5.20 13.92
N SER A 179 -0.97 -4.95 14.86
CA SER A 179 -1.35 -4.68 16.26
C SER A 179 -0.84 -3.31 16.75
N PHE A 180 -1.46 -2.25 16.26
CA PHE A 180 -1.57 -0.98 16.98
C PHE A 180 -3.05 -0.65 17.16
N GLY A 181 -3.76 -1.53 17.88
CA GLY A 181 -4.98 -1.16 18.58
C GLY A 181 -4.64 -0.35 19.82
N GLY A 182 -4.00 0.81 19.63
CA GLY A 182 -3.80 1.79 20.69
C GLY A 182 -5.16 2.37 21.05
N ILE A 183 -5.74 1.90 22.14
CA ILE A 183 -6.89 2.55 22.78
C ILE A 183 -6.43 3.96 23.14
N LEU A 184 -6.99 4.96 22.47
CA LEU A 184 -6.80 6.37 22.82
C LEU A 184 -7.24 6.57 24.28
N PRO A 185 -6.40 7.14 25.16
CA PRO A 185 -6.88 7.61 26.44
C PRO A 185 -7.89 8.73 26.16
N THR A 186 -9.17 8.48 26.45
CA THR A 186 -10.19 9.52 26.54
C THR A 186 -9.76 10.49 27.63
N SER A 187 -9.24 11.64 27.24
CA SER A 187 -9.02 12.76 28.12
C SER A 187 -10.36 13.18 28.73
N GLN A 188 -10.55 12.84 30.00
CA GLN A 188 -11.55 13.48 30.85
C GLN A 188 -11.22 14.97 30.93
N GLY A 189 -11.99 15.78 30.20
CA GLY A 189 -12.05 17.22 30.40
C GLY A 189 -12.81 17.50 31.69
N SER A 190 -12.07 17.68 32.77
CA SER A 190 -12.56 18.18 34.04
C SER A 190 -13.07 19.61 33.89
N SER A 191 -14.20 19.83 34.54
CA SER A 191 -14.84 21.08 34.88
C SER A 191 -13.88 22.19 35.29
N ASN A 192 -14.17 23.41 34.86
CA ASN A 192 -13.97 24.60 35.69
C ASN A 192 -14.99 25.68 35.31
N SER A 193 -15.75 26.05 36.35
CA SER A 193 -16.35 27.35 36.71
C SER A 193 -16.80 28.34 35.64
#